data_AF-A0A1G8ICE3-F1
#
_entry.id   AF-A0A1G8ICE3-F1
#
_cell.length_a   1.000
_cell.length_b   1.000
_cell.length_c   1.000
_cell.angle_alpha   90.00
_cell.angle_beta   90.00
_cell.angle_gamma   90.00
#
_symmetry.space_group_name_H-M   'P 1'
#
loop_
_entity.id
_entity.type
_entity.pdbx_description
1 polymer ?
#
loop_
_entity_poly.entity_id
_entity_poly.type
_entity_poly.pdbx_seq_one_letter_code
_entity_poly.pdbx_strand_id
1 'polypeptide(L)' 'MYKCELKIMILQKGYKNVKAFSESCGVNANTLSSIMNGHRLPSFDSVYKICRTLDMRPDEIWKEQE' A
#
# COMPACT_ATOMS: atom_id res chain seq x y z
N MET A 1 -16.40 4.96 0.60
CA MET A 1 -15.02 5.50 0.78
C MET A 1 -14.13 4.32 1.14
N TYR A 2 -13.04 4.06 0.40
CA TYR A 2 -12.19 2.88 0.66
C TYR A 2 -11.27 3.14 1.84
N LYS A 3 -11.24 2.25 2.83
CA LYS A 3 -10.30 2.35 3.95
C LYS A 3 -8.99 1.65 3.55
N CYS A 4 -7.91 2.43 3.45
CA CYS A 4 -6.60 1.90 3.10
C CYS A 4 -5.88 1.41 4.38
N GLU A 5 -5.81 0.09 4.59
CA GLU A 5 -5.14 -0.51 5.76
C GLU A 5 -3.64 -0.74 5.53
N LEU A 6 -3.10 -0.24 4.42
CA LEU A 6 -1.71 -0.44 4.01
C LEU A 6 -0.70 -0.08 5.12
N LYS A 7 -0.99 0.95 5.92
CA LYS A 7 -0.11 1.42 7.01
C LYS A 7 0.06 0.38 8.12
N ILE A 8 -1.00 -0.38 8.40
CA ILE A 8 -0.97 -1.45 9.40
C ILE A 8 -0.26 -2.66 8.80
N MET A 9 -0.50 -2.96 7.53
CA MET A 9 0.07 -4.14 6.88
C MET A 9 1.57 -4.05 6.66
N ILE A 10 2.10 -2.87 6.32
CA ILE A 10 3.55 -2.67 6.27
C ILE A 10 4.20 -2.92 7.64
N LEU A 11 3.56 -2.50 8.73
CA LEU A 11 4.04 -2.77 10.09
C LEU A 11 3.96 -4.26 10.43
N GLN A 12 2.85 -4.93 10.09
CA GLN A 12 2.69 -6.37 10.31
C GLN A 12 3.71 -7.22 9.54
N LYS A 13 4.13 -6.78 8.35
CA LYS A 13 5.20 -7.42 7.56
C LYS A 13 6.61 -7.07 8.02
N GLY A 14 6.76 -6.29 9.10
CA GLY A 14 8.05 -5.97 9.71
C GLY A 14 8.75 -4.74 9.12
N TYR A 15 8.09 -3.97 8.25
CA TYR A 15 8.66 -2.73 7.75
C TYR A 15 8.53 -1.62 8.80
N LYS A 16 9.65 -0.96 9.10
CA LYS A 16 9.70 0.11 10.12
C LYS A 16 8.90 1.36 9.73
N ASN A 17 8.84 1.68 8.45
CA ASN A 17 8.15 2.86 7.93
C ASN A 17 7.83 2.71 6.43
N VAL A 18 7.03 3.65 5.91
CA VAL A 18 6.64 3.71 4.49
C VAL A 18 7.85 3.81 3.56
N LYS A 19 8.93 4.48 3.99
CA LYS A 19 10.16 4.61 3.20
C LYS A 19 10.84 3.24 2.99
N ALA A 20 10.99 2.46 4.06
CA ALA A 20 11.54 1.10 3.97
C ALA A 20 10.69 0.20 3.07
N PHE A 21 9.36 0.32 3.16
CA PHE A 21 8.47 -0.40 2.26
C PHE A 21 8.59 0.08 0.80
N SER A 22 8.76 1.39 0.58
CA SER A 22 8.94 1.99 -0.75
C SER A 22 10.17 1.45 -1.47
N GLU A 23 11.26 1.26 -0.72
CA GLU A 23 12.51 0.68 -1.21
C GLU A 23 12.33 -0.80 -1.56
N SER A 24 11.49 -1.52 -0.81
CA SER A 24 11.23 -2.94 -1.03
C SER A 24 10.26 -3.24 -2.18
N CYS A 25 9.24 -2.40 -2.41
CA CYS A 25 8.25 -2.60 -3.48
C CYS A 25 8.57 -1.85 -4.78
N GLY A 26 9.54 -0.93 -4.76
CA GLY A 26 9.91 -0.14 -5.94
C GLY A 26 8.85 0.89 -6.34
N VAL A 27 8.03 1.33 -5.39
CA VAL A 27 7.07 2.43 -5.53
C VAL A 27 7.56 3.60 -4.71
N ASN A 28 7.50 4.83 -5.24
CA ASN A 28 7.96 6.02 -4.54
C ASN A 28 7.18 6.24 -3.21
N ALA A 29 7.89 6.58 -2.13
CA ALA A 29 7.31 6.86 -0.81
C ALA A 29 6.22 7.96 -0.82
N ASN A 30 6.35 8.99 -1.67
CA ASN A 30 5.34 10.03 -1.83
C ASN A 30 4.08 9.48 -2.51
N THR A 31 4.25 8.60 -3.49
CA THR A 31 3.15 7.91 -4.18
C THR A 31 2.42 7.00 -3.19
N LEU A 32 3.15 6.19 -2.42
CA LEU A 32 2.58 5.36 -1.35
C LEU A 32 1.82 6.21 -0.33
N SER A 33 2.40 7.30 0.17
CA SER A 33 1.72 8.18 1.13
C SER A 33 0.44 8.79 0.56
N SER A 34 0.45 9.21 -0.72
CA SER A 34 -0.77 9.71 -1.39
C SER A 34 -1.85 8.65 -1.54
N ILE A 35 -1.47 7.41 -1.84
CA ILE A 35 -2.38 6.26 -1.92
C ILE A 35 -2.96 5.92 -0.54
N MET A 36 -2.11 5.92 0.49
CA MET A 36 -2.49 5.61 1.88
C MET A 36 -3.46 6.64 2.46
N ASN A 37 -3.27 7.90 2.12
CA ASN A 37 -4.11 9.01 2.57
C ASN A 37 -5.34 9.23 1.66
N GLY A 38 -5.51 8.43 0.60
CA GLY A 38 -6.66 8.56 -0.31
C GLY A 38 -6.61 9.77 -1.24
N HIS A 39 -5.49 10.49 -1.32
CA HIS A 39 -5.32 11.63 -2.23
C HIS A 39 -5.26 11.21 -3.71
N ARG A 40 -4.87 9.96 -3.99
CA ARG A 40 -4.74 9.44 -5.35
C ARG A 40 -5.03 7.94 -5.37
N LEU A 41 -5.72 7.49 -6.43
CA LEU A 41 -5.87 6.07 -6.72
C LEU A 41 -4.55 5.47 -7.22
N PRO A 42 -4.14 4.30 -6.71
CA PRO A 42 -2.93 3.64 -7.17
C PRO A 42 -3.09 3.19 -8.64
N SER A 43 -2.01 3.29 -9.41
CA SER A 43 -1.97 2.68 -10.75
C SER A 43 -1.92 1.16 -10.64
N PHE A 44 -2.32 0.45 -11.70
CA PHE A 44 -2.22 -1.01 -11.75
C PHE A 44 -0.81 -1.52 -11.44
N ASP A 45 0.22 -0.87 -11.99
CA ASP A 45 1.63 -1.18 -11.69
C ASP A 45 1.95 -1.03 -10.19
N SER A 46 1.48 0.04 -9.56
CA SER A 46 1.69 0.27 -8.12
C SER A 46 0.96 -0.78 -7.28
N VAL A 47 -0.30 -1.08 -7.61
CA VAL A 47 -1.07 -2.13 -6.93
C VAL A 47 -0.36 -3.47 -7.04
N TYR A 48 0.06 -3.85 -8.25
CA TYR A 48 0.72 -5.13 -8.50
C TYR A 48 2.02 -5.27 -7.71
N LYS A 49 2.86 -4.23 -7.70
CA LYS A 49 4.10 -4.19 -6.90
C LYS A 49 3.83 -4.33 -5.41
N ILE A 50 2.89 -3.54 -4.88
CA ILE A 50 2.51 -3.55 -3.47
C ILE A 50 1.99 -4.94 -3.06
N CYS A 51 1.05 -5.48 -3.83
CA CYS A 51 0.45 -6.80 -3.58
C CYS A 51 1.52 -7.90 -3.60
N ARG A 52 2.43 -7.87 -4.57
CA ARG A 52 3.51 -8.85 -4.70
C ARG A 52 4.53 -8.76 -3.56
N THR A 53 4.84 -7.56 -3.07
CA THR A 53 5.75 -7.38 -1.93
C THR A 53 5.10 -7.80 -0.61
N LEU A 54 3.80 -7.53 -0.46
CA LEU A 54 3.06 -7.91 0.74
C LEU A 54 2.56 -9.36 0.71
N ASP A 55 2.65 -10.03 -0.43
CA ASP A 55 2.06 -11.36 -0.68
C ASP A 55 0.57 -11.38 -0.28
N MET A 56 -0.15 -10.36 -0.77
CA MET A 56 -1.54 -10.07 -0.41
C MET A 56 -2.32 -9.68 -1.65
N ARG A 57 -3.64 -9.87 -1.62
CA ARG A 57 -4.50 -9.46 -2.72
C ARG A 57 -4.96 -7.99 -2.58
N PRO A 58 -5.31 -7.30 -3.68
CA PRO A 58 -5.77 -5.91 -3.61
C PRO A 58 -7.00 -5.72 -2.72
N ASP A 59 -7.93 -6.67 -2.72
CA ASP A 59 -9.14 -6.67 -1.89
C ASP A 59 -8.86 -6.77 -0.38
N GLU A 60 -7.70 -7.31 0.02
CA GLU A 60 -7.29 -7.35 1.41
C GLU A 60 -6.74 -5.99 1.88
N ILE A 61 -6.22 -5.19 0.93
CA ILE A 61 -5.58 -3.89 1.17
C ILE A 61 -6.56 -2.73 1.09
N TRP A 62 -7.43 -2.74 0.10
CA TRP A 62 -8.43 -1.73 -0.15
C TRP A 62 -9.82 -2.34 0.05
N LYS A 63 -10.31 -2.28 1.30
CA LYS A 63 -11.67 -2.74 1.63
C LYS A 63 -12.68 -1.63 1.34
N GLU A 64 -13.76 -1.99 0.65
CA GLU A 64 -14.97 -1.16 0.58
C GLU A 64 -15.54 -1.03 1.99
N GLN A 65 -15.72 0.20 2.46
CA GLN A 65 -16.57 0.44 3.62
C GLN A 65 -18.00 0.56 3.11
N GLU A 66 -18.86 -0.38 3.54
CA GLU A 66 -20.32 -0.20 3.58
C GLU A 66 -20.71 0.98 4.48
#